data_AF-A0A2H0GYB9-F1
#
_entry.id   AF-A0A2H0GYB9-F1
#
_cell.length_a   1.000
_cell.length_b   1.000
_cell.length_c   1.000
_cell.angle_alpha   90.00
_cell.angle_beta   90.00
_cell.angle_gamma   90.00
#
_symmetry.space_group_name_H-M   'P 1'
#
loop_
_entity.id
_entity.type
_entity.pdbx_description
1 polymer ?
#
loop_
_entity_poly.entity_id
_entity_poly.type
_entity_poly.pdbx_seq_one_letter_code
_entity_poly.pdbx_strand_id
1 'polypeptide(L)'
;FIIVFIMATALFLLAPFVIPLVFGNAFSASSLMLQIILPGIVILTFFRVLSGQLAGMGKPQVTLYIFAPALVINILLNFLWIPGYGGKGAAMASNVSYLMGSLGYWIYYARLHHLSLFELFHFRKTDFDSLNNLIKKISKKWTS
;
A
#
# COMPACT_ATOMS: atom_id res chain seq x y z
N PHE A 1 7.08 5.35 -1.31
CA PHE A 1 6.29 4.40 -2.12
C PHE A 1 7.17 3.39 -2.86
N ILE A 2 8.14 3.84 -3.67
CA ILE A 2 9.05 2.96 -4.45
C ILE A 2 9.74 1.89 -3.59
N ILE A 3 10.30 2.28 -2.45
CA ILE A 3 10.96 1.35 -1.52
C ILE A 3 9.97 0.26 -1.05
N VAL A 4 8.74 0.65 -0.68
CA VAL A 4 7.72 -0.30 -0.22
C VAL A 4 7.30 -1.22 -1.35
N PHE A 5 7.16 -0.71 -2.58
CA PHE A 5 6.85 -1.53 -3.74
C PHE A 5 7.95 -2.56 -4.00
N ILE A 6 9.22 -2.15 -4.05
CA ILE A 6 10.37 -3.04 -4.25
C ILE A 6 10.43 -4.11 -3.14
N MET A 7 10.30 -3.69 -1.88
CA MET A 7 10.31 -4.61 -0.74
C MET A 7 9.14 -5.59 -0.78
N ALA A 8 7.94 -5.12 -1.12
CA ALA A 8 6.76 -5.97 -1.24
C ALA A 8 6.91 -6.99 -2.38
N THR A 9 7.44 -6.58 -3.53
CA THR A 9 7.73 -7.49 -4.66
C THR A 9 8.79 -8.51 -4.28
N ALA A 10 9.88 -8.09 -3.63
CA ALA A 10 10.92 -9.00 -3.15
C ALA A 10 10.35 -10.03 -2.16
N LEU A 11 9.58 -9.58 -1.17
CA LEU A 11 8.93 -10.47 -0.21
C LEU A 11 7.92 -11.41 -0.88
N PHE A 12 7.14 -10.92 -1.86
CA PHE A 12 6.17 -11.75 -2.58
C PHE A 12 6.83 -12.93 -3.30
N LEU A 13 7.97 -12.68 -3.95
CA LEU A 13 8.73 -13.69 -4.69
C LEU A 13 9.51 -14.63 -3.77
N LEU A 14 10.06 -14.11 -2.67
CA LEU A 14 10.89 -14.88 -1.74
C LEU A 14 10.08 -15.67 -0.70
N ALA A 15 8.87 -15.23 -0.35
CA ALA A 15 8.00 -15.86 0.64
C ALA A 15 7.84 -17.39 0.48
N PRO A 16 7.56 -17.95 -0.71
CA PRO A 16 7.38 -19.40 -0.87
C PRO A 16 8.67 -20.20 -0.67
N PHE A 17 9.85 -19.57 -0.74
CA PHE A 17 11.13 -20.23 -0.50
C PHE A 17 11.62 -20.03 0.93
N VAL A 18 11.58 -18.79 1.42
CA VAL A 18 12.13 -18.41 2.74
C VAL A 18 11.28 -18.98 3.87
N ILE A 19 9.95 -18.94 3.76
CA ILE A 19 9.08 -19.37 4.86
C ILE A 19 9.21 -20.88 5.14
N PRO A 20 9.12 -21.78 4.14
CA PRO A 20 9.34 -23.21 4.38
C PRO A 20 10.78 -23.53 4.81
N LEU A 21 11.77 -22.79 4.31
CA LEU A 21 13.17 -22.98 4.68
C LEU A 21 13.44 -22.66 6.16
N VAL A 22 12.85 -21.58 6.68
CA VAL A 22 13.09 -21.10 8.05
C VAL A 22 12.15 -21.75 9.07
N PHE A 23 10.87 -21.90 8.73
CA PHE A 23 9.82 -22.36 9.64
C PHE A 23 9.40 -23.82 9.40
N GLY A 24 9.84 -24.43 8.30
CA GLY A 24 9.45 -25.77 7.89
C GLY A 24 8.21 -25.82 7.00
N ASN A 25 8.01 -26.95 6.33
CA ASN A 25 6.95 -27.15 5.32
C ASN A 25 5.52 -26.99 5.88
N ALA A 26 5.33 -27.19 7.19
CA ALA A 26 4.06 -26.97 7.87
C ALA A 26 3.55 -25.52 7.76
N PHE A 27 4.44 -24.54 7.55
CA PHE A 27 4.11 -23.12 7.41
C PHE A 27 4.00 -22.65 5.97
N SER A 28 4.02 -23.55 4.99
CA SER A 28 3.84 -23.20 3.57
C SER A 28 2.53 -22.43 3.31
N ALA A 29 1.45 -22.72 4.05
CA ALA A 29 0.20 -21.97 3.93
C ALA A 29 0.34 -20.48 4.28
N SER A 30 1.30 -20.12 5.14
CA SER A 30 1.59 -18.73 5.54
C SER A 30 2.24 -17.93 4.42
N SER A 31 2.97 -18.56 3.48
CA SER A 31 3.53 -17.85 2.33
C SER A 31 2.43 -17.32 1.41
N LEU A 32 1.39 -18.13 1.17
CA LEU A 32 0.22 -17.74 0.39
C LEU A 32 -0.55 -16.62 1.09
N MET A 33 -0.73 -16.71 2.41
CA MET A 33 -1.36 -15.64 3.20
C MET A 33 -0.58 -14.31 3.08
N LEU A 34 0.75 -14.35 3.18
CA LEU A 34 1.61 -13.18 3.02
C LEU A 34 1.47 -12.58 1.62
N GLN A 35 1.50 -13.42 0.59
CA GLN A 35 1.31 -13.01 -0.80
C GLN A 35 -0.04 -12.32 -1.04
N ILE A 36 -1.12 -12.78 -0.39
CA ILE A 36 -2.43 -12.13 -0.48
C ILE A 36 -2.43 -10.75 0.18
N ILE A 37 -1.77 -10.56 1.33
CA ILE A 37 -1.79 -9.30 2.08
C ILE A 37 -0.90 -8.23 1.44
N LEU A 38 0.24 -8.61 0.87
CA LEU A 38 1.22 -7.69 0.29
C LEU A 38 0.67 -6.66 -0.70
N PRO A 39 -0.19 -6.99 -1.68
CA PRO A 39 -0.77 -5.98 -2.56
C PRO A 39 -1.56 -4.91 -1.79
N GLY A 40 -2.32 -5.31 -0.76
CA GLY A 40 -3.01 -4.38 0.12
C GLY A 40 -2.08 -3.42 0.85
N ILE A 41 -0.90 -3.88 1.28
CA ILE A 41 0.11 -3.05 1.95
C ILE A 41 0.65 -1.97 1.00
N VAL A 42 0.86 -2.31 -0.27
CA VAL A 42 1.30 -1.33 -1.29
C VAL A 42 0.23 -0.24 -1.47
N ILE A 43 -1.03 -0.65 -1.62
CA ILE A 43 -2.17 0.28 -1.77
C ILE A 43 -2.32 1.15 -0.52
N LEU A 44 -2.22 0.55 0.67
CA LEU A 44 -2.30 1.25 1.96
C LEU A 44 -1.23 2.33 2.08
N THR A 45 -0.03 2.08 1.55
CA THR A 45 1.06 3.06 1.55
C THR A 45 0.72 4.28 0.70
N PHE A 46 0.16 4.06 -0.50
CA PHE A 46 -0.32 5.16 -1.34
C PHE A 46 -1.39 5.97 -0.61
N PHE A 47 -2.37 5.27 -0.03
CA PHE A 47 -3.41 5.87 0.78
C PHE A 47 -2.83 6.75 1.92
N ARG A 48 -1.88 6.24 2.72
CA ARG A 48 -1.29 6.99 3.84
C ARG A 48 -0.61 8.28 3.40
N VAL A 49 0.06 8.27 2.24
CA VAL A 49 0.70 9.46 1.68
C VAL A 49 -0.35 10.52 1.33
N LEU A 50 -1.41 10.15 0.62
CA LEU A 50 -2.47 11.09 0.24
C LEU A 50 -3.21 11.63 1.48
N SER A 51 -3.51 10.76 2.44
CA SER A 51 -4.16 11.16 3.69
C SER A 51 -3.33 12.18 4.48
N GLY A 52 -2.02 11.95 4.61
CA GLY A 52 -1.12 12.88 5.26
C GLY A 52 -1.07 14.25 4.57
N GLN A 53 -1.11 14.27 3.22
CA GLN A 53 -1.17 15.51 2.47
C GLN A 53 -2.48 16.28 2.71
N LEU A 54 -3.64 15.61 2.68
CA LEU A 54 -4.93 16.25 2.95
C LEU A 54 -5.02 16.78 4.39
N ALA A 55 -4.47 16.06 5.37
CA ALA A 55 -4.38 16.53 6.74
C ALA A 55 -3.52 17.80 6.84
N GLY A 56 -2.37 17.84 6.16
CA GLY A 56 -1.51 19.03 6.08
C GLY A 56 -2.17 20.23 5.40
N MET A 57 -3.15 20.00 4.51
CA MET A 57 -3.97 21.05 3.88
C MET A 57 -5.17 21.50 4.74
N GLY A 58 -5.28 21.05 5.98
CA GLY A 58 -6.40 21.40 6.87
C GLY A 58 -7.71 20.68 6.52
N LYS A 59 -7.67 19.61 5.72
CA LYS A 59 -8.85 18.84 5.28
C LYS A 59 -8.83 17.38 5.77
N PRO A 60 -8.57 17.08 7.07
CA PRO A 60 -8.58 15.71 7.57
C PRO A 60 -9.96 15.06 7.47
N GLN A 61 -11.04 15.86 7.48
CA GLN A 61 -12.44 15.41 7.43
C GLN A 61 -12.75 14.61 6.15
N VAL A 62 -12.08 14.92 5.05
CA VAL A 62 -12.21 14.19 3.77
C VAL A 62 -11.82 12.72 3.93
N THR A 63 -10.83 12.44 4.78
CA THR A 63 -10.45 11.08 5.18
C THR A 63 -11.66 10.33 5.72
N LEU A 64 -12.40 10.93 6.64
CA LEU A 64 -13.55 10.27 7.29
C LEU A 64 -14.64 9.95 6.28
N TYR A 65 -14.96 10.88 5.38
CA TYR A 65 -15.96 10.66 4.33
C TYR A 65 -15.58 9.55 3.36
N ILE A 66 -14.29 9.40 3.06
CA ILE A 66 -13.78 8.33 2.18
C ILE A 66 -13.71 6.99 2.93
N PHE A 67 -13.32 6.99 4.21
CA PHE A 67 -13.20 5.76 4.99
C PHE A 67 -14.53 5.17 5.41
N ALA A 68 -15.52 5.98 5.75
CA ALA A 68 -16.81 5.47 6.18
C ALA A 68 -17.39 4.41 5.22
N PRO A 69 -17.52 4.65 3.90
CA PRO A 69 -18.00 3.62 2.98
C PRO A 69 -17.01 2.46 2.81
N ALA A 70 -15.70 2.73 2.81
CA ALA A 70 -14.67 1.69 2.68
C ALA A 70 -14.67 0.72 3.87
N LEU A 71 -14.94 1.22 5.08
CA LEU A 71 -15.08 0.43 6.31
C LEU A 71 -16.34 -0.41 6.30
N VAL A 72 -17.48 0.16 5.89
CA VAL A 72 -18.74 -0.59 5.75
C VAL A 72 -18.55 -1.76 4.78
N ILE A 73 -17.92 -1.51 3.63
CA ILE A 73 -17.64 -2.57 2.65
C ILE A 73 -16.64 -3.58 3.18
N ASN A 74 -15.63 -3.15 3.94
CA ASN A 74 -14.72 -4.08 4.61
C ASN A 74 -15.47 -5.03 5.56
N ILE A 75 -16.36 -4.50 6.39
CA ILE A 75 -17.14 -5.29 7.34
C ILE A 75 -18.03 -6.29 6.59
N LEU A 76 -18.76 -5.83 5.57
CA LEU A 76 -19.62 -6.70 4.75
C LEU A 76 -18.83 -7.82 4.06
N LEU A 77 -17.68 -7.49 3.46
CA LEU A 77 -16.81 -8.47 2.82
C LEU A 77 -16.21 -9.45 3.83
N ASN A 78 -15.85 -9.00 5.03
CA ASN A 78 -15.38 -9.88 6.08
C ASN A 78 -16.47 -10.87 6.49
N PHE A 79 -17.72 -10.41 6.71
CA PHE A 79 -18.84 -11.30 7.03
C PHE A 79 -19.12 -12.32 5.91
N LEU A 80 -18.93 -11.95 4.65
CA LEU A 80 -19.18 -12.83 3.52
C LEU A 80 -18.02 -13.81 3.24
N TRP A 81 -16.78 -13.35 3.33
CA TRP A 81 -15.61 -14.10 2.90
C TRP A 81 -14.90 -14.88 4.01
N ILE A 82 -14.98 -14.44 5.26
CA ILE A 82 -14.38 -15.19 6.38
C ILE A 82 -14.98 -16.60 6.51
N PRO A 83 -16.31 -16.81 6.43
CA PRO A 83 -16.87 -18.15 6.60
C PRO A 83 -16.37 -19.18 5.57
N GLY A 84 -16.12 -18.75 4.32
CA GLY A 84 -15.66 -19.64 3.25
C GLY A 84 -14.14 -19.69 3.06
N TYR A 85 -13.44 -18.57 3.27
CA TYR A 85 -12.00 -18.43 2.96
C TYR A 85 -11.14 -18.22 4.22
N GLY A 86 -11.74 -18.18 5.41
CA GLY A 86 -11.06 -17.95 6.67
C GLY A 86 -10.21 -16.69 6.65
N GLY A 87 -8.97 -16.81 7.12
CA GLY A 87 -8.01 -15.71 7.14
C GLY A 87 -7.69 -15.11 5.75
N LYS A 88 -7.73 -15.92 4.67
CA LYS A 88 -7.53 -15.41 3.30
C LYS A 88 -8.63 -14.44 2.90
N GLY A 89 -9.87 -14.74 3.32
CA GLY A 89 -11.03 -13.87 3.10
C GLY A 89 -10.86 -12.52 3.79
N ALA A 90 -10.38 -12.51 5.04
CA ALA A 90 -10.10 -11.28 5.76
C ALA A 90 -9.01 -10.43 5.08
N ALA A 91 -7.94 -11.06 4.59
CA ALA A 91 -6.89 -10.38 3.85
C ALA A 91 -7.40 -9.76 2.54
N MET A 92 -8.21 -10.50 1.76
CA MET A 92 -8.82 -10.00 0.53
C MET A 92 -9.80 -8.85 0.81
N ALA A 93 -10.63 -8.96 1.86
CA ALA A 93 -11.58 -7.91 2.24
C ALA A 93 -10.86 -6.59 2.58
N SER A 94 -9.72 -6.67 3.26
CA SER A 94 -8.84 -5.53 3.55
C SER A 94 -8.25 -4.91 2.28
N ASN A 95 -7.76 -5.73 1.34
CA ASN A 95 -7.25 -5.24 0.06
C ASN A 95 -8.31 -4.43 -0.71
N VAL A 96 -9.54 -4.94 -0.78
CA VAL A 96 -10.65 -4.25 -1.45
C VAL A 96 -10.99 -2.94 -0.76
N SER A 97 -11.02 -2.93 0.57
CA SER A 97 -11.27 -1.70 1.33
C SER A 97 -10.19 -0.64 1.09
N TYR A 98 -8.91 -1.05 1.10
CA TYR A 98 -7.81 -0.14 0.79
C TYR A 98 -7.85 0.37 -0.64
N LEU A 99 -8.23 -0.47 -1.61
CA LEU A 99 -8.46 -0.04 -3.00
C LEU A 99 -9.54 1.04 -3.07
N MET A 100 -10.69 0.80 -2.43
CA MET A 100 -11.78 1.77 -2.44
C MET A 100 -11.40 3.09 -1.77
N GLY A 101 -10.70 3.04 -0.63
CA GLY A 101 -10.18 4.22 0.03
C GLY A 101 -9.22 4.99 -0.89
N SER A 102 -8.26 4.28 -1.49
CA SER A 102 -7.29 4.86 -2.43
C SER A 102 -7.98 5.52 -3.64
N LEU A 103 -8.98 4.87 -4.23
CA LEU A 103 -9.77 5.42 -5.33
C LEU A 103 -10.57 6.65 -4.91
N GLY A 104 -11.21 6.63 -3.74
CA GLY A 104 -11.95 7.77 -3.21
C GLY A 104 -11.05 9.00 -3.01
N TYR A 105 -9.84 8.77 -2.49
CA TYR A 105 -8.82 9.82 -2.36
C TYR A 105 -8.36 10.36 -3.70
N TRP A 106 -8.11 9.46 -4.66
CA TRP A 106 -7.69 9.84 -5.99
C TRP A 106 -8.73 10.73 -6.68
N ILE A 107 -10.01 10.33 -6.63
CA ILE A 107 -11.12 11.07 -7.21
C ILE A 107 -11.27 12.44 -6.52
N TYR A 108 -11.20 12.49 -5.19
CA TYR A 108 -11.31 13.75 -4.46
C TYR A 108 -10.16 14.71 -4.81
N TYR A 109 -8.92 14.21 -4.84
CA TYR A 109 -7.76 15.02 -5.16
C TYR A 109 -7.80 15.55 -6.60
N ALA A 110 -8.18 14.70 -7.56
CA ALA A 110 -8.36 15.11 -8.96
C ALA A 110 -9.42 16.22 -9.10
N ARG A 111 -10.54 16.11 -8.38
CA ARG A 111 -11.57 17.15 -8.35
C ARG A 111 -11.10 18.44 -7.69
N LEU A 112 -10.30 18.35 -6.62
CA LEU A 112 -9.84 19.51 -5.87
C LEU A 112 -8.85 20.36 -6.67
N HIS A 113 -7.97 19.73 -7.45
CA HIS A 113 -6.90 20.42 -8.17
C HIS A 113 -7.18 20.63 -9.67
N HIS A 114 -8.33 20.18 -10.18
CA HIS A 114 -8.66 20.20 -11.61
C HIS A 114 -7.56 19.57 -12.50
N LEU A 115 -6.75 18.67 -11.93
CA LEU A 115 -5.64 18.01 -12.62
C LEU A 115 -6.12 16.77 -13.35
N SER A 116 -5.41 16.41 -14.41
CA SER A 116 -5.63 15.14 -15.09
C SER A 116 -5.28 13.96 -14.15
N LEU A 117 -6.05 12.87 -14.20
CA LEU A 117 -5.83 11.68 -13.35
C LEU A 117 -4.39 11.14 -13.43
N PHE A 118 -3.68 11.42 -14.53
CA PHE A 118 -2.30 11.03 -14.80
C PHE A 118 -1.22 11.98 -14.23
N GLU A 119 -1.55 13.22 -13.84
CA GLU A 119 -0.58 14.14 -13.22
C GLU A 119 -0.28 13.81 -11.76
N LEU A 120 -1.21 13.15 -11.07
CA LEU A 120 -0.94 12.51 -9.76
C LEU A 120 0.04 11.34 -9.88
N PHE A 121 0.02 10.67 -11.04
CA PHE A 121 0.99 9.63 -11.41
C PHE A 121 2.29 10.22 -11.98
N HIS A 122 2.36 11.54 -12.17
CA HIS A 122 3.62 12.25 -12.34
C HIS A 122 4.34 12.25 -10.99
N PHE A 123 4.78 11.04 -10.62
CA PHE A 123 6.05 10.74 -10.00
C PHE A 123 6.85 12.02 -9.84
N ARG A 124 6.90 12.54 -8.60
CA ARG A 124 7.83 13.62 -8.28
C ARG A 124 9.21 13.13 -8.71
N LYS A 125 9.74 13.68 -9.80
CA LYS A 125 11.14 13.51 -10.22
C LYS A 125 12.13 13.79 -9.07
N THR A 126 11.66 14.51 -8.05
CA THR A 126 12.33 14.80 -6.78
C THR A 126 12.68 13.56 -5.92
N ASP A 127 12.00 12.41 -6.09
CA ASP A 127 12.40 11.16 -5.40
C ASP A 127 13.67 10.56 -6.02
N PHE A 128 13.84 10.67 -7.34
CA PHE A 128 15.08 10.25 -8.02
C PHE A 128 16.26 11.15 -7.64
N ASP A 129 16.03 12.46 -7.51
CA ASP A 129 17.07 13.41 -7.07
C ASP A 129 17.50 13.14 -5.63
N SER A 130 16.56 12.77 -4.75
CA SER A 130 16.85 12.43 -3.35
C SER A 130 17.69 11.15 -3.23
N LEU A 131 17.40 10.14 -4.05
CA LEU A 131 18.18 8.90 -4.10
C LEU A 131 19.59 9.15 -4.64
N ASN A 132 19.71 9.93 -5.71
CA ASN A 132 21.00 10.26 -6.32
C ASN A 132 21.86 11.11 -5.36
N ASN A 133 21.23 12.00 -4.61
CA ASN A 133 21.90 12.79 -3.57
C ASN A 133 22.32 11.94 -2.35
N LEU A 134 21.54 10.93 -1.95
CA LEU A 134 21.94 9.98 -0.91
C LEU A 134 23.11 9.08 -1.34
N ILE A 135 23.06 8.55 -2.57
CA ILE A 135 24.14 7.73 -3.13
C ILE A 135 25.43 8.54 -3.23
N LYS A 136 25.36 9.79 -3.71
CA LYS A 136 26.51 10.72 -3.74
C LYS A 136 27.03 11.03 -2.34
N LYS A 137 26.16 11.22 -1.35
CA LYS A 137 26.56 11.53 0.04
C LYS A 137 27.21 10.33 0.73
N ILE A 138 26.77 9.11 0.45
CA ILE A 138 27.38 7.87 0.96
C ILE A 138 28.70 7.57 0.25
N SER A 139 28.75 7.75 -1.08
CA SER A 139 29.98 7.59 -1.88
C SER A 139 31.08 8.56 -1.45
N LYS A 140 30.73 9.82 -1.16
CA LYS A 140 31.67 10.83 -0.67
C LYS A 140 32.17 10.57 0.76
N LYS A 141 31.44 9.79 1.56
CA LYS A 141 31.82 9.42 2.94
C LYS A 141 32.82 8.24 2.99
N TRP A 142 32.97 7.49 1.90
CA TRP A 142 33.91 6.36 1.79
C TRP A 142 35.20 6.70 1.01
N THR A 143 35.27 7.89 0.42
CA THR A 143 36.43 8.39 -0.36
C THR A 143 37.18 9.54 0.33
N SER A 144 36.83 9.86 1.59
CA SER A 144 37.56 10.75 2.49
C SER A 144 37.98 9.99 3.74
#